data_AF-A0A915API6-F1
#
_entry.id   AF-A0A915API6-F1
#
_cell.length_a   1.000
_cell.length_b   1.000
_cell.length_c   1.000
_cell.angle_alpha   90.00
_cell.angle_beta   90.00
_cell.angle_gamma   90.00
#
_symmetry.space_group_name_H-M   'P 1'
#
loop_
_entity.id
_entity.type
_entity.pdbx_description
1 polymer ?
#
loop_
_entity_poly.entity_id
_entity_poly.type
_entity_poly.pdbx_seq_one_letter_code
_entity_poly.pdbx_strand_id
1 'polypeptide(L)'
;LVENSTVQVDVIMPYCHGALNDNALGEYMKFFESKNIGVLNASPLSMGLLTEKGPPPWHPAPPAIRETTLAATQYCSSKKIAIEKLAIDYAVNFPGVCSCVVGMDSVQQVLTNIEITCTGLREVEQRLRDRIMRR
;
A
#
# COMPACT_ATOMS: atom_id res chain seq x y z
N LEU A 1 -0.14 -14.70 -16.59
CA LEU A 1 -1.53 -15.16 -16.32
C LEU A 1 -2.50 -14.58 -17.33
N VAL A 2 -2.64 -13.24 -17.41
CA VAL A 2 -3.52 -12.55 -18.36
C VAL A 2 -3.37 -13.04 -19.80
N GLU A 3 -2.13 -13.09 -20.32
CA GLU A 3 -1.89 -13.48 -21.73
C GLU A 3 -2.05 -14.98 -22.01
N ASN A 4 -1.98 -15.81 -20.97
CA ASN A 4 -2.03 -17.27 -21.09
C ASN A 4 -3.41 -17.84 -20.72
N SER A 5 -4.37 -16.97 -20.36
CA SER A 5 -5.70 -17.38 -19.96
C SER A 5 -6.55 -17.65 -21.21
N THR A 6 -7.29 -18.76 -21.21
CA THR A 6 -8.29 -19.07 -22.25
C THR A 6 -9.60 -18.31 -22.04
N VAL A 7 -9.75 -17.65 -20.89
CA VAL A 7 -10.88 -16.80 -20.53
C VAL A 7 -10.43 -15.35 -20.32
N GLN A 8 -11.31 -14.41 -20.65
CA GLN A 8 -11.05 -12.98 -20.39
C GLN A 8 -10.92 -12.74 -18.88
N VAL A 9 -9.86 -12.03 -18.50
CA VAL A 9 -9.65 -11.58 -17.13
C VAL A 9 -10.17 -10.15 -17.04
N ASP A 10 -11.24 -9.92 -16.30
CA ASP A 10 -11.83 -8.58 -16.16
C ASP A 10 -11.16 -7.76 -15.06
N VAL A 11 -10.71 -8.43 -14.00
CA VAL A 11 -10.15 -7.81 -12.80
C VAL A 11 -8.95 -8.59 -12.32
N ILE A 12 -7.93 -7.86 -11.88
CA ILE A 12 -6.82 -8.42 -11.11
C ILE A 12 -6.73 -7.74 -9.75
N MET A 13 -6.17 -8.47 -8.79
CA MET A 13 -5.91 -7.94 -7.45
C MET A 13 -4.44 -8.16 -7.06
N PRO A 14 -3.52 -7.32 -7.55
CA PRO A 14 -2.13 -7.35 -7.12
C PRO A 14 -2.02 -7.10 -5.62
N TYR A 15 -1.21 -7.92 -4.96
CA TYR A 15 -1.10 -7.94 -3.50
C TYR A 15 0.26 -7.39 -3.08
N CYS A 16 0.28 -6.31 -2.30
CA CYS A 16 1.47 -5.61 -1.78
C CYS A 16 2.35 -4.86 -2.80
N HIS A 17 1.97 -4.77 -4.09
CA HIS A 17 2.81 -4.15 -5.14
C HIS A 17 2.43 -2.70 -5.51
N GLY A 18 1.33 -2.19 -4.94
CA GLY A 18 0.95 -0.78 -4.97
C GLY A 18 1.04 -0.17 -3.57
N ALA A 19 2.09 -0.50 -2.82
CA ALA A 19 2.28 -0.12 -1.42
C ALA A 19 3.47 0.85 -1.26
N LEU A 20 3.57 1.50 -0.10
CA LEU A 20 4.60 2.53 0.12
C LEU A 20 6.04 2.02 -0.04
N ASN A 21 6.27 0.73 0.24
CA ASN A 21 7.56 0.06 0.11
C ASN A 21 7.76 -0.71 -1.21
N ASP A 22 6.74 -0.76 -2.07
CA ASP A 22 6.78 -1.47 -3.36
C ASP A 22 5.76 -0.84 -4.32
N ASN A 23 6.27 -0.19 -5.37
CA ASN A 23 5.49 0.49 -6.40
C ASN A 23 5.57 -0.21 -7.76
N ALA A 24 6.00 -1.48 -7.81
CA ALA A 24 6.18 -2.23 -9.04
C ALA A 24 4.89 -2.39 -9.84
N LEU A 25 3.71 -2.27 -9.20
CA LEU A 25 2.42 -2.23 -9.89
C LEU A 25 2.38 -1.17 -11.00
N GLY A 26 3.08 -0.05 -10.81
CA GLY A 26 3.16 1.06 -11.77
C GLY A 26 3.70 0.63 -13.14
N GLU A 27 4.59 -0.37 -13.18
CA GLU A 27 5.17 -0.90 -14.42
C GLU A 27 4.14 -1.64 -15.28
N TYR A 28 3.07 -2.16 -14.67
CA TYR A 28 2.05 -2.97 -15.34
C TYR A 28 0.74 -2.21 -15.61
N MET A 29 0.57 -1.00 -15.08
CA MET A 29 -0.69 -0.26 -15.21
C MET A 29 -1.11 -0.05 -16.67
N LYS A 30 -0.17 0.34 -17.55
CA LYS A 30 -0.45 0.50 -18.98
C LYS A 30 -0.83 -0.81 -19.66
N PHE A 31 -0.24 -1.92 -19.22
CA PHE A 31 -0.57 -3.24 -19.75
C PHE A 31 -2.02 -3.62 -19.39
N PHE A 32 -2.43 -3.44 -18.13
CA PHE A 32 -3.80 -3.72 -17.70
C PHE A 32 -4.82 -2.81 -18.37
N GLU A 33 -4.52 -1.51 -18.47
CA GLU A 33 -5.35 -0.54 -19.19
C GLU A 33 -5.54 -0.95 -20.67
N SER A 34 -4.46 -1.35 -21.37
CA SER A 34 -4.54 -1.79 -22.78
C SER A 34 -5.41 -3.02 -23.02
N LYS A 35 -5.67 -3.80 -21.96
CA LYS A 35 -6.48 -5.01 -21.98
C LYS A 35 -7.88 -4.78 -21.39
N ASN A 36 -8.22 -3.54 -21.01
CA ASN A 36 -9.45 -3.18 -20.32
C ASN A 36 -9.66 -3.98 -19.02
N ILE A 37 -8.58 -4.15 -18.25
CA ILE A 37 -8.58 -4.90 -16.99
C ILE A 37 -8.65 -3.92 -15.82
N GLY A 38 -9.63 -4.10 -14.95
CA GLY A 38 -9.73 -3.38 -13.68
C GLY A 38 -8.66 -3.82 -12.70
N VAL A 39 -8.07 -2.87 -11.97
CA VAL A 39 -7.02 -3.16 -10.97
C VAL A 39 -7.53 -2.82 -9.58
N LEU A 40 -7.60 -3.84 -8.72
CA LEU A 40 -7.86 -3.68 -7.29
C LEU A 40 -6.54 -3.79 -6.54
N ASN A 41 -6.00 -2.69 -6.04
CA ASN A 41 -4.81 -2.77 -5.20
C ASN A 41 -5.16 -3.50 -3.88
N ALA A 42 -4.25 -4.29 -3.32
CA ALA A 42 -4.53 -5.01 -2.09
C ALA A 42 -3.33 -5.02 -1.14
N SER A 43 -3.63 -5.09 0.16
CA SER A 43 -2.65 -5.06 1.25
C SER A 43 -1.75 -3.81 1.24
N PRO A 44 -2.34 -2.62 1.43
CA PRO A 44 -1.59 -1.36 1.46
C PRO A 44 -0.57 -1.30 2.60
N LEU A 45 -0.75 -2.12 3.64
CA LEU A 45 0.13 -2.19 4.81
C LEU A 45 1.22 -3.26 4.67
N SER A 46 1.36 -3.88 3.50
CA SER A 46 2.35 -4.92 3.20
C SER A 46 2.38 -6.01 4.28
N MET A 47 1.19 -6.56 4.56
CA MET A 47 0.97 -7.62 5.55
C MET A 47 1.53 -7.29 6.96
N GLY A 48 1.48 -6.01 7.34
CA GLY A 48 1.91 -5.53 8.65
C GLY A 48 3.31 -4.91 8.69
N LEU A 49 4.09 -4.98 7.60
CA LEU A 49 5.39 -4.31 7.51
C LEU A 49 5.28 -2.81 7.76
N LEU A 50 4.22 -2.19 7.24
CA LEU A 50 3.95 -0.75 7.36
C LEU A 50 2.98 -0.49 8.51
N THR A 51 3.26 -1.07 9.67
CA THR A 51 2.51 -0.80 10.90
C THR A 51 3.44 -0.64 12.09
N GLU A 52 3.00 0.07 13.13
CA GLU A 52 3.73 0.18 14.40
C GLU A 52 3.87 -1.18 15.10
N LYS A 53 2.87 -2.05 14.97
CA LYS A 53 2.89 -3.42 15.50
C LYS A 53 3.94 -4.31 14.82
N GLY A 54 4.25 -4.02 13.55
CA GLY A 54 5.14 -4.80 12.72
C GLY A 54 4.49 -6.07 12.14
N PRO A 55 5.22 -6.77 11.25
CA PRO A 55 4.71 -7.93 10.55
C PRO A 55 4.67 -9.17 11.46
N PRO A 56 3.88 -10.20 11.10
CA PRO A 56 3.92 -11.48 11.79
C PRO A 56 5.29 -12.19 11.61
N PRO A 57 5.67 -13.13 12.50
CA PRO A 57 6.96 -13.82 12.42
C PRO A 57 7.19 -14.53 11.07
N TRP A 58 6.14 -15.13 10.50
CA TRP A 58 6.16 -15.90 9.25
C TRP A 58 6.19 -15.05 7.97
N HIS A 59 6.27 -13.72 8.08
CA HIS A 59 6.20 -12.83 6.92
C HIS A 59 7.27 -13.14 5.84
N PRO A 60 6.94 -13.16 4.53
CA PRO A 60 7.87 -13.63 3.50
C PRO A 60 9.00 -12.64 3.17
N ALA A 61 8.86 -11.36 3.53
CA ALA A 61 9.86 -10.35 3.21
C ALA A 61 11.27 -10.69 3.74
N PRO A 62 12.31 -10.48 2.92
CA PRO A 62 13.71 -10.60 3.33
C PRO A 62 14.07 -9.66 4.49
N PRO A 63 15.15 -9.97 5.25
CA PRO A 63 15.60 -9.13 6.36
C PRO A 63 15.77 -7.65 6.00
N ALA A 64 16.40 -7.36 4.84
CA ALA A 64 16.63 -5.99 4.38
C ALA A 64 15.33 -5.18 4.22
N ILE A 65 14.27 -5.79 3.70
CA ILE A 65 12.96 -5.12 3.57
C ILE A 65 12.34 -4.91 4.96
N ARG A 66 12.38 -5.92 5.83
CA ARG A 66 11.85 -5.82 7.20
C ARG A 66 12.54 -4.70 8.00
N GLU A 67 13.85 -4.62 7.91
CA GLU A 67 14.67 -3.60 8.56
C GLU A 67 14.37 -2.20 8.00
N THR A 68 14.25 -2.08 6.68
CA THR A 68 13.94 -0.80 6.02
C THR A 68 12.55 -0.29 6.38
N THR A 69 11.54 -1.16 6.33
CA THR A 69 10.17 -0.77 6.73
C THR A 69 10.10 -0.44 8.21
N LEU A 70 10.82 -1.17 9.07
CA LEU A 70 10.90 -0.85 10.51
C LEU A 70 11.57 0.52 10.74
N ALA A 71 12.66 0.82 10.04
CA ALA A 71 13.34 2.11 10.14
C ALA A 71 12.43 3.26 9.66
N ALA A 72 11.66 3.05 8.59
CA ALA A 72 10.65 4.00 8.14
C ALA A 72 9.55 4.22 9.19
N THR A 73 9.02 3.13 9.77
CA THR A 73 8.01 3.20 10.85
C THR A 73 8.52 4.00 12.05
N GLN A 74 9.74 3.70 12.53
CA GLN A 74 10.37 4.40 13.64
C GLN A 74 10.60 5.88 13.33
N TYR A 75 11.03 6.19 12.11
CA TYR A 75 11.24 7.56 11.67
C TYR A 75 9.92 8.34 11.64
N CYS A 76 8.84 7.77 11.11
CA CYS A 76 7.51 8.37 11.12
C CYS A 76 6.99 8.59 12.55
N SER A 77 7.14 7.59 13.42
CA SER A 77 6.76 7.67 14.84
C SER A 77 7.51 8.79 15.56
N SER A 78 8.81 9.01 15.27
CA SER A 78 9.59 10.14 15.80
C SER A 78 9.03 11.52 15.41
N LYS A 79 8.21 11.58 14.36
CA LYS A 79 7.49 12.77 13.89
C LYS A 79 6.02 12.81 14.32
N LYS A 80 5.59 11.87 15.17
CA LYS A 80 4.20 11.72 15.64
C LYS A 80 3.21 11.51 14.49
N ILE A 81 3.64 10.80 13.45
CA ILE A 81 2.82 10.45 12.29
C ILE A 81 2.88 8.93 12.14
N ALA A 82 1.72 8.28 12.18
CA ALA A 82 1.61 6.84 11.95
C ALA A 82 1.95 6.51 10.49
N ILE A 83 2.76 5.48 10.27
CA ILE A 83 3.14 5.07 8.91
C ILE A 83 1.94 4.48 8.14
N GLU A 84 1.00 3.86 8.87
CA GLU A 84 -0.24 3.29 8.35
C GLU A 84 -1.04 4.33 7.58
N LYS A 85 -1.11 5.56 8.11
CA LYS A 85 -1.78 6.68 7.46
C LYS A 85 -1.15 7.01 6.11
N LEU A 86 0.18 7.05 6.05
CA LEU A 86 0.91 7.33 4.81
C LEU A 86 0.79 6.19 3.80
N ALA A 87 0.81 4.96 4.28
CA ALA A 87 0.72 3.75 3.46
C ALA A 87 -0.67 3.57 2.83
N ILE A 88 -1.74 3.76 3.61
CA ILE A 88 -3.12 3.69 3.12
C ILE A 88 -3.40 4.81 2.12
N ASP A 89 -3.04 6.05 2.44
CA ASP A 89 -3.22 7.17 1.52
C ASP A 89 -2.50 6.93 0.19
N TYR A 90 -1.25 6.46 0.22
CA TYR A 90 -0.48 6.16 -0.99
C TYR A 90 -1.18 5.09 -1.85
N ALA A 91 -1.57 3.97 -1.23
CA ALA A 91 -2.09 2.81 -1.93
C ALA A 91 -3.51 3.01 -2.49
N VAL A 92 -4.36 3.78 -1.78
CA VAL A 92 -5.70 4.16 -2.23
C VAL A 92 -5.64 5.13 -3.41
N ASN A 93 -4.66 6.03 -3.41
CA ASN A 93 -4.44 7.00 -4.48
C ASN A 93 -3.45 6.52 -5.55
N PHE A 94 -3.15 5.21 -5.60
CA PHE A 94 -2.20 4.68 -6.58
C PHE A 94 -2.73 4.92 -8.01
N PRO A 95 -1.96 5.54 -8.91
CA PRO A 95 -2.49 5.92 -10.23
C PRO A 95 -3.05 4.73 -11.02
N GLY A 96 -4.30 4.86 -11.47
CA GLY A 96 -4.99 3.90 -12.32
C GLY A 96 -5.69 2.73 -11.61
N VAL A 97 -5.61 2.62 -10.27
CA VAL A 97 -6.36 1.58 -9.54
C VAL A 97 -7.84 1.97 -9.43
N CYS A 98 -8.73 1.00 -9.51
CA CYS A 98 -10.17 1.22 -9.37
C CYS A 98 -10.58 1.32 -7.90
N SER A 99 -9.91 0.58 -7.02
CA SER A 99 -10.12 0.57 -5.59
C SER A 99 -8.91 -0.04 -4.88
N CYS A 100 -8.88 0.05 -3.55
CA CYS A 100 -7.88 -0.58 -2.72
C CYS A 100 -8.54 -1.40 -1.60
N VAL A 101 -8.24 -2.69 -1.54
CA VAL A 101 -8.72 -3.64 -0.53
C VAL A 101 -7.79 -3.60 0.68
N VAL A 102 -8.35 -3.21 1.82
CA VAL A 102 -7.60 -3.06 3.08
C VAL A 102 -8.11 -4.06 4.12
N GLY A 103 -7.19 -4.82 4.72
CA GLY A 103 -7.50 -5.73 5.83
C GLY A 103 -7.52 -5.00 7.17
N MET A 104 -8.50 -5.31 8.01
CA MET A 104 -8.73 -4.68 9.32
C MET A 104 -9.24 -5.73 10.31
N ASP A 105 -8.85 -5.63 11.57
CA ASP A 105 -9.25 -6.55 12.64
C ASP A 105 -10.14 -5.90 13.73
N SER A 106 -10.47 -4.61 13.56
CA SER A 106 -11.32 -3.87 14.49
C SER A 106 -12.16 -2.79 13.81
N VAL A 107 -13.31 -2.47 14.41
CA VAL A 107 -14.17 -1.34 13.99
C VAL A 107 -13.40 -0.02 14.02
N GLN A 108 -12.51 0.15 15.00
CA GLN A 108 -11.70 1.37 15.10
C GLN A 108 -10.80 1.55 13.87
N GLN A 109 -10.15 0.49 13.39
CA GLN A 109 -9.36 0.55 12.15
C GLN A 109 -10.24 0.85 10.93
N VAL A 110 -11.46 0.32 10.86
CA VAL A 110 -12.42 0.67 9.79
C VAL A 110 -12.67 2.17 9.76
N LEU A 111 -13.02 2.75 10.90
CA LEU A 111 -13.31 4.18 11.00
C LEU A 111 -12.08 5.04 10.66
N THR A 112 -10.91 4.67 11.19
CA THR A 112 -9.65 5.36 10.89
C THR A 112 -9.28 5.29 9.41
N ASN A 113 -9.45 4.13 8.76
CA ASN A 113 -9.13 3.99 7.34
C ASN A 113 -10.09 4.82 6.48
N ILE A 114 -11.38 4.84 6.80
CA ILE A 114 -12.36 5.71 6.13
C ILE A 114 -11.93 7.17 6.27
N GLU A 115 -11.62 7.62 7.48
CA GLU A 115 -11.17 9.00 7.73
C GLU A 115 -9.94 9.37 6.89
N ILE A 116 -8.92 8.50 6.85
CA ILE A 116 -7.72 8.71 6.03
C ILE A 116 -8.10 8.89 4.56
N THR A 117 -8.95 8.02 4.01
CA THR A 117 -9.35 8.08 2.60
C THR A 117 -10.22 9.29 2.25
N CYS A 118 -11.04 9.77 3.19
CA CYS A 118 -11.92 10.91 2.95
C CYS A 118 -11.23 12.27 3.14
N THR A 119 -10.21 12.34 4.00
CA THR A 119 -9.56 13.61 4.37
C THR A 119 -8.19 13.80 3.74
N GLY A 120 -7.52 12.72 3.32
CA GLY A 120 -6.19 12.74 2.75
C GLY A 120 -5.09 13.14 3.75
N LEU A 121 -3.89 13.35 3.23
CA LEU A 121 -2.74 13.78 4.04
C LEU A 121 -2.65 15.29 4.18
N ARG A 122 -2.30 15.75 5.38
CA ARG A 122 -1.83 17.11 5.64
C ARG A 122 -0.48 17.35 4.97
N GLU A 123 -0.16 18.61 4.70
CA GLU A 123 1.11 18.98 4.03
C GLU A 123 2.37 18.43 4.75
N VAL A 124 2.38 18.41 6.09
CA VAL A 124 3.47 17.81 6.86
C VAL A 124 3.58 16.29 6.67
N GLU A 125 2.46 15.60 6.50
CA GLU A 125 2.38 14.16 6.26
C GLU A 125 2.80 13.82 4.83
N GLN A 126 2.38 14.62 3.84
CA GLN A 126 2.82 14.49 2.45
C GLN A 126 4.34 14.65 2.34
N ARG A 127 4.91 15.70 2.94
CA ARG A 127 6.38 15.90 2.97
C ARG A 127 7.11 14.73 3.62
N LEU A 128 6.54 14.15 4.68
CA LEU A 128 7.13 13.00 5.34
C LEU A 128 7.09 11.76 4.44
N ARG A 129 5.94 11.47 3.82
CA ARG A 129 5.77 10.38 2.85
C ARG A 129 6.78 10.49 1.70
N ASP A 130 6.86 11.66 1.07
CA ASP A 130 7.77 11.88 -0.06
C ASP A 130 9.24 11.73 0.36
N ARG A 131 9.57 12.07 1.61
CA ARG A 131 10.94 11.90 2.15
C ARG A 131 11.31 10.44 2.37
N ILE A 132 10.39 9.62 2.90
CA ILE A 132 10.66 8.20 3.15
C ILE A 132 10.67 7.38 1.87
N MET A 133 9.95 7.82 0.83
CA MET A 133 9.98 7.17 -0.50
C MET A 133 11.25 7.45 -1.32
N ARG A 134 12.06 8.44 -0.94
CA ARG A 134 13.33 8.79 -1.62
C ARG A 134 14.56 8.12 -1.01
N ARG A 135 14.39 7.42 0.11
CA ARG A 135 15.47 6.78 0.89
C ARG A 135 15.47 5.29 0.61
#